data_AF-A0AAX6MKL4-F1
#
_entry.id   AF-A0AAX6MKL4-F1
#
_cell.length_a   1.000
_cell.length_b   1.000
_cell.length_c   1.000
_cell.angle_alpha   90.00
_cell.angle_beta   90.00
_cell.angle_gamma   90.00
#
_symmetry.space_group_name_H-M   'P 1'
#
loop_
_entity.id
_entity.type
_entity.pdbx_description
1 polymer ?
#
loop_
_entity_poly.entity_id
_entity_poly.type
_entity_poly.pdbx_seq_one_letter_code
_entity_poly.pdbx_strand_id
1 'polypeptide(L)'
;MLRIVEEDLGSALIMEDDMDWDVRLKPQLEKIAQGARALLPSASSKPNSPYGDDWDLMWLGHCGEVFPETLDENKEKPADDPGVQYMSRKFVIENDVTVPPRDRVTGLVDFQSHPEFTRWVHITGAPICTFAYALSQQGARKVLLDLSVDHLTGPFDNALAGLCRRAVSTWGIKDATKAGDRGLDAKCISVTPPVFFHHKARGYVNGDSDIQTVQDGQIREKGKTENIVWSARNNIKNVIMGAPMESQYE
;
A
#
# COMPACT_ATOMS: atom_id res chain seq x y z
N MET A 1 -11.15 0.58 -13.54
CA MET A 1 -10.69 1.99 -13.61
C MET A 1 -11.58 2.84 -14.51
N LEU A 2 -11.90 2.41 -15.74
CA LEU A 2 -12.82 3.13 -16.63
C LEU A 2 -14.12 3.56 -15.94
N ARG A 3 -14.76 2.65 -15.19
CA ARG A 3 -15.95 2.96 -14.40
C ARG A 3 -15.79 4.16 -13.44
N ILE A 4 -14.63 4.34 -12.80
CA ILE A 4 -14.37 5.49 -11.91
C ILE A 4 -14.50 6.80 -12.71
N VAL A 5 -14.01 6.80 -13.94
CA VAL A 5 -14.01 7.97 -14.83
C VAL A 5 -15.37 8.18 -15.49
N GLU A 6 -16.00 7.12 -16.00
CA GLU A 6 -17.28 7.17 -16.71
C GLU A 6 -18.45 7.54 -15.79
N GLU A 7 -18.41 7.08 -14.53
CA GLU A 7 -19.45 7.37 -13.53
C GLU A 7 -19.09 8.56 -12.61
N ASP A 8 -17.97 9.25 -12.88
CA ASP A 8 -17.45 10.39 -12.10
C ASP A 8 -17.36 10.11 -10.58
N LEU A 9 -16.89 8.91 -10.21
CA LEU A 9 -16.69 8.52 -8.83
C LEU A 9 -15.45 9.22 -8.27
N GLY A 10 -15.57 9.89 -7.11
CA GLY A 10 -14.44 10.62 -6.50
C GLY A 10 -13.22 9.75 -6.20
N SER A 11 -13.43 8.49 -5.83
CA SER A 11 -12.40 7.48 -5.65
C SER A 11 -13.00 6.08 -5.59
N ALA A 12 -12.19 5.05 -5.81
CA ALA A 12 -12.57 3.66 -5.53
C ALA A 12 -11.42 2.88 -4.87
N LEU A 13 -11.78 1.96 -3.98
CA LEU A 13 -10.89 0.91 -3.49
C LEU A 13 -11.03 -0.31 -4.41
N ILE A 14 -9.89 -0.81 -4.90
CA ILE A 14 -9.79 -2.04 -5.68
C ILE A 14 -9.00 -3.04 -4.84
N MET A 15 -9.51 -4.26 -4.76
CA MET A 15 -8.89 -5.33 -3.99
C MET A 15 -9.01 -6.65 -4.76
N GLU A 16 -8.00 -7.50 -4.60
CA GLU A 16 -8.04 -8.89 -5.04
C GLU A 16 -9.08 -9.68 -4.18
N ASP A 17 -9.59 -10.79 -4.70
CA ASP A 17 -10.75 -11.51 -4.13
C ASP A 17 -10.39 -12.41 -2.93
N ASP A 18 -9.12 -12.77 -2.81
CA ASP A 18 -8.54 -13.58 -1.73
C ASP A 18 -7.88 -12.74 -0.62
N MET A 19 -8.20 -11.44 -0.55
CA MET A 19 -7.71 -10.54 0.49
C MET A 19 -8.43 -10.69 1.83
N ASP A 20 -7.73 -10.31 2.88
CA ASP A 20 -8.25 -10.20 4.25
C ASP A 20 -7.63 -8.99 4.97
N TRP A 21 -8.27 -8.57 6.05
CA TRP A 21 -7.96 -7.35 6.80
C TRP A 21 -8.25 -7.53 8.29
N ASP A 22 -7.80 -6.59 9.13
CA ASP A 22 -8.11 -6.60 10.55
C ASP A 22 -9.57 -6.18 10.77
N VAL A 23 -10.30 -6.84 11.70
CA VAL A 23 -11.68 -6.45 12.05
C VAL A 23 -11.82 -4.97 12.47
N ARG A 24 -10.72 -4.29 12.82
CA ARG A 24 -10.65 -2.85 13.12
C ARG A 24 -10.20 -1.99 11.94
N LEU A 25 -10.50 -2.41 10.71
CA LEU A 25 -10.15 -1.69 9.48
C LEU A 25 -10.55 -0.21 9.49
N LYS A 26 -11.74 0.13 10.01
CA LYS A 26 -12.22 1.52 10.01
C LYS A 26 -11.28 2.48 10.77
N PRO A 27 -10.93 2.25 12.06
CA PRO A 27 -9.90 3.04 12.74
C PRO A 27 -8.54 3.09 12.03
N GLN A 28 -8.12 2.00 11.38
CA GLN A 28 -6.88 2.00 10.60
C GLN A 28 -6.97 2.99 9.43
N LEU A 29 -8.06 2.95 8.67
CA LEU A 29 -8.33 3.84 7.55
C LEU A 29 -8.44 5.32 7.98
N GLU A 30 -9.00 5.60 9.16
CA GLU A 30 -9.05 6.96 9.72
C GLU A 30 -7.65 7.54 9.98
N LYS A 31 -6.74 6.73 10.53
CA LYS A 31 -5.34 7.13 10.74
C LYS A 31 -4.59 7.27 9.40
N ILE A 32 -4.86 6.38 8.44
CA ILE A 32 -4.29 6.47 7.09
C ILE A 32 -4.73 7.76 6.41
N ALA A 33 -6.01 8.15 6.56
CA ALA A 33 -6.52 9.41 6.05
C ALA A 33 -5.82 10.64 6.64
N GLN A 34 -5.47 10.61 7.94
CA GLN A 34 -4.65 11.65 8.55
C GLN A 34 -3.25 11.72 7.93
N GLY A 35 -2.61 10.56 7.74
CA GLY A 35 -1.30 10.47 7.10
C GLY A 35 -1.30 10.95 5.65
N ALA A 36 -2.31 10.58 4.86
CA ALA A 36 -2.48 11.05 3.49
C ALA A 36 -2.54 12.58 3.41
N ARG A 37 -3.35 13.22 4.27
CA ARG A 37 -3.45 14.69 4.33
C ARG A 37 -2.16 15.37 4.81
N ALA A 38 -1.41 14.72 5.70
CA ALA A 38 -0.12 15.24 6.17
C ALA A 38 0.96 15.16 5.07
N LEU A 39 0.95 14.09 4.28
CA LEU A 39 1.89 13.88 3.18
C LEU A 39 1.51 14.64 1.91
N LEU A 40 0.25 14.90 1.67
CA LEU A 40 -0.21 15.59 0.48
C LEU A 40 -1.20 16.67 0.91
N PRO A 41 -0.70 17.77 1.51
CA PRO A 41 -1.56 18.82 2.01
C PRO A 41 -2.31 19.47 0.86
N SER A 42 -3.64 19.51 0.96
CA SER A 42 -4.48 20.11 -0.05
C SER A 42 -4.48 21.63 0.02
N ALA A 43 -4.63 22.27 -1.14
CA ALA A 43 -4.79 23.72 -1.21
C ALA A 43 -6.11 24.18 -0.56
N SER A 44 -7.13 23.31 -0.54
CA SER A 44 -8.40 23.56 0.14
C SER A 44 -8.29 23.25 1.64
N SER A 45 -8.79 24.16 2.47
CA SER A 45 -8.98 23.93 3.92
C SER A 45 -10.13 22.97 4.25
N LYS A 46 -10.95 22.62 3.25
CA LYS A 46 -12.07 21.68 3.35
C LYS A 46 -11.99 20.68 2.20
N PRO A 47 -11.31 19.53 2.40
CA PRO A 47 -11.22 18.51 1.35
C PRO A 47 -12.57 17.81 1.17
N ASN A 48 -12.83 17.34 -0.05
CA ASN A 48 -14.03 16.57 -0.39
C ASN A 48 -13.91 15.10 0.07
N SER A 49 -12.68 14.61 0.17
CA SER A 49 -12.38 13.27 0.67
C SER A 49 -11.75 13.32 2.07
N PRO A 50 -12.04 12.34 2.95
CA PRO A 50 -11.30 12.20 4.20
C PRO A 50 -9.80 12.01 3.95
N TYR A 51 -9.37 11.46 2.81
CA TYR A 51 -7.95 11.24 2.52
C TYR A 51 -7.24 12.48 1.94
N GLY A 52 -7.94 13.61 1.83
CA GLY A 52 -7.49 14.75 1.04
C GLY A 52 -7.81 14.55 -0.45
N ASP A 53 -7.62 15.62 -1.23
CA ASP A 53 -8.04 15.65 -2.64
C ASP A 53 -6.85 15.54 -3.61
N ASP A 54 -5.62 15.50 -3.09
CA ASP A 54 -4.39 15.61 -3.88
C ASP A 54 -3.69 14.29 -4.20
N TRP A 55 -4.12 13.17 -3.62
CA TRP A 55 -3.52 11.87 -3.91
C TRP A 55 -4.08 11.27 -5.20
N ASP A 56 -3.27 10.53 -5.93
CA ASP A 56 -3.67 9.80 -7.15
C ASP A 56 -3.90 8.31 -6.84
N LEU A 57 -2.97 7.70 -6.11
CA LEU A 57 -2.94 6.28 -5.85
C LEU A 57 -2.49 6.02 -4.41
N MET A 58 -3.20 5.11 -3.72
CA MET A 58 -2.86 4.68 -2.37
C MET A 58 -2.75 3.16 -2.31
N TRP A 59 -1.55 2.63 -2.08
CA TRP A 59 -1.38 1.21 -1.77
C TRP A 59 -1.78 0.94 -0.32
N LEU A 60 -2.74 0.02 -0.16
CA LEU A 60 -3.29 -0.39 1.14
C LEU A 60 -2.98 -1.86 1.44
N GLY A 61 -2.68 -2.64 0.40
CA GLY A 61 -2.22 -4.01 0.44
C GLY A 61 -1.14 -4.22 -0.61
N HIS A 62 0.00 -4.76 -0.20
CA HIS A 62 1.13 -5.11 -1.05
C HIS A 62 1.98 -6.19 -0.36
N CYS A 63 2.78 -6.93 -1.12
CA CYS A 63 3.69 -7.94 -0.62
C CYS A 63 4.86 -7.34 0.18
N GLY A 64 5.27 -6.13 -0.16
CA GLY A 64 6.34 -5.41 0.52
C GLY A 64 6.81 -4.21 -0.28
N GLU A 65 7.45 -3.27 0.41
CA GLU A 65 8.04 -2.09 -0.18
C GLU A 65 9.20 -1.62 0.71
N VAL A 66 10.26 -1.08 0.10
CA VAL A 66 11.30 -0.32 0.80
C VAL A 66 10.98 1.18 0.72
N PHE A 67 11.45 1.97 1.67
CA PHE A 67 11.27 3.41 1.55
C PHE A 67 12.03 3.97 0.34
N PRO A 68 11.42 4.82 -0.50
CA PRO A 68 11.99 5.25 -1.78
C PRO A 68 13.39 5.89 -1.65
N GLU A 69 13.66 6.64 -0.58
CA GLU A 69 14.97 7.26 -0.35
C GLU A 69 16.08 6.24 -0.06
N THR A 70 15.73 5.00 0.29
CA THR A 70 16.67 3.92 0.58
C THR A 70 17.00 3.05 -0.64
N LEU A 71 16.35 3.32 -1.79
CA LEU A 71 16.66 2.64 -3.05
C LEU A 71 18.08 2.99 -3.52
N ASP A 72 18.75 2.04 -4.18
CA ASP A 72 20.15 2.17 -4.59
C ASP A 72 20.42 3.42 -5.44
N GLU A 73 19.50 3.79 -6.34
CA GLU A 73 19.63 5.00 -7.17
C GLU A 73 19.56 6.33 -6.38
N ASN A 74 19.13 6.29 -5.12
CA ASN A 74 18.93 7.45 -4.26
C ASN A 74 19.95 7.54 -3.11
N LYS A 75 20.65 6.45 -2.77
CA LYS A 75 21.57 6.38 -1.63
C LYS A 75 22.73 7.39 -1.69
N GLU A 76 23.20 7.72 -2.89
CA GLU A 76 24.33 8.64 -3.10
C GLU A 76 23.88 10.11 -3.23
N LYS A 77 22.57 10.38 -3.27
CA LYS A 77 22.07 11.75 -3.38
C LYS A 77 22.25 12.51 -2.06
N PRO A 78 22.57 13.82 -2.11
CA PRO A 78 22.64 14.66 -0.92
C PRO A 78 21.33 14.68 -0.11
N ALA A 79 21.43 14.81 1.21
CA ALA A 79 20.25 14.85 2.08
C ALA A 79 19.36 16.10 1.86
N ASP A 80 19.91 17.16 1.29
CA ASP A 80 19.19 18.38 0.90
C ASP A 80 18.63 18.33 -0.53
N ASP A 81 18.80 17.21 -1.25
CA ASP A 81 18.15 16.99 -2.55
C ASP A 81 16.62 17.06 -2.38
N PRO A 82 15.90 17.90 -3.18
CA PRO A 82 14.46 18.05 -3.06
C PRO A 82 13.67 16.74 -3.26
N GLY A 83 14.16 15.85 -4.12
CA GLY A 83 13.58 14.53 -4.35
C GLY A 83 13.76 13.63 -3.13
N VAL A 84 14.97 13.58 -2.56
CA VAL A 84 15.25 12.84 -1.32
C VAL A 84 14.39 13.33 -0.16
N GLN A 85 14.26 14.65 0.01
CA GLN A 85 13.39 15.23 1.04
C GLN A 85 11.93 14.84 0.84
N TYR A 86 11.44 14.81 -0.41
CA TYR A 86 10.07 14.39 -0.72
C TYR A 86 9.86 12.90 -0.42
N MET A 87 10.76 12.03 -0.91
CA MET A 87 10.74 10.59 -0.68
C MET A 87 10.74 10.23 0.81
N SER A 88 11.53 10.96 1.60
CA SER A 88 11.71 10.69 3.03
C SER A 88 10.47 10.98 3.88
N ARG A 89 9.43 11.63 3.33
CA ARG A 89 8.22 12.03 4.07
C ARG A 89 7.41 10.81 4.50
N LYS A 90 7.18 10.72 5.80
CA LYS A 90 6.38 9.66 6.44
C LYS A 90 5.47 10.26 7.49
N PHE A 91 4.29 9.70 7.61
CA PHE A 91 3.42 9.87 8.75
C PHE A 91 3.50 8.59 9.59
N VAL A 92 4.04 8.72 10.81
CA VAL A 92 4.26 7.59 11.71
C VAL A 92 3.03 7.40 12.60
N ILE A 93 2.50 6.19 12.60
CA ILE A 93 1.45 5.75 13.51
C ILE A 93 2.12 4.84 14.54
N GLU A 94 2.34 5.38 15.72
CA GLU A 94 2.90 4.64 16.85
C GLU A 94 1.81 3.92 17.66
N ASN A 95 2.20 2.90 18.42
CA ASN A 95 1.32 2.11 19.29
C ASN A 95 0.08 1.56 18.55
N ASP A 96 0.24 1.22 17.28
CA ASP A 96 -0.78 0.58 16.47
C ASP A 96 -0.84 -0.91 16.80
N VAL A 97 -1.68 -1.26 17.78
CA VAL A 97 -1.92 -2.65 18.18
C VAL A 97 -2.44 -3.54 17.04
N THR A 98 -2.78 -3.00 15.87
CA THR A 98 -3.15 -3.78 14.67
C THR A 98 -1.94 -4.25 13.85
N VAL A 99 -0.74 -3.78 14.19
CA VAL A 99 0.53 -4.28 13.65
C VAL A 99 0.94 -5.50 14.47
N PRO A 100 1.39 -6.61 13.84
CA PRO A 100 1.87 -7.76 14.59
C PRO A 100 3.06 -7.45 15.50
N PRO A 101 3.30 -8.29 16.53
CA PRO A 101 4.55 -8.25 17.29
C PRO A 101 5.77 -8.36 16.37
N ARG A 102 6.91 -7.85 16.84
CA ARG A 102 8.13 -7.66 16.06
C ARG A 102 8.69 -8.97 15.47
N ASP A 103 8.50 -10.10 16.13
CA ASP A 103 8.91 -11.42 15.64
C ASP A 103 7.95 -12.01 14.59
N ARG A 104 6.80 -11.37 14.36
CA ARG A 104 5.73 -11.81 13.45
C ARG A 104 5.45 -10.86 12.29
N VAL A 105 5.81 -9.59 12.42
CA VAL A 105 5.70 -8.61 11.33
C VAL A 105 6.69 -8.93 10.22
N THR A 106 6.24 -8.84 8.99
CA THR A 106 7.04 -9.12 7.80
C THR A 106 7.02 -7.92 6.85
N GLY A 107 8.03 -7.82 6.01
CA GLY A 107 8.12 -6.78 4.99
C GLY A 107 9.56 -6.54 4.57
N LEU A 108 9.77 -5.50 3.78
CA LEU A 108 11.09 -5.13 3.24
C LEU A 108 11.72 -3.94 3.98
N VAL A 109 11.01 -3.33 4.93
CA VAL A 109 11.55 -2.30 5.82
C VAL A 109 12.19 -2.93 7.05
N ASP A 110 13.16 -2.23 7.63
CA ASP A 110 13.77 -2.65 8.88
C ASP A 110 12.88 -2.29 10.08
N PHE A 111 12.01 -3.22 10.48
CA PHE A 111 11.16 -3.07 11.67
C PHE A 111 11.95 -3.11 13.00
N GLN A 112 13.20 -3.59 13.01
CA GLN A 112 14.01 -3.69 14.23
C GLN A 112 14.52 -2.33 14.68
N SER A 113 14.80 -1.42 13.74
CA SER A 113 15.25 -0.05 14.02
C SER A 113 14.13 0.90 14.47
N HIS A 114 12.89 0.43 14.59
CA HIS A 114 11.73 1.25 14.93
C HIS A 114 10.99 0.70 16.15
N PRO A 115 10.23 1.53 16.89
CA PRO A 115 9.37 1.07 17.97
C PRO A 115 8.44 -0.05 17.48
N GLU A 116 8.16 -1.03 18.35
CA GLU A 116 7.18 -2.06 18.05
C GLU A 116 5.79 -1.43 17.85
N PHE A 117 4.91 -2.10 17.11
CA PHE A 117 3.57 -1.59 16.80
C PHE A 117 3.58 -0.27 16.03
N THR A 118 4.52 -0.12 15.09
CA THR A 118 4.62 1.06 14.23
C THR A 118 4.11 0.77 12.83
N ARG A 119 3.29 1.67 12.30
CA ARG A 119 2.85 1.71 10.91
C ARG A 119 3.20 3.05 10.29
N TRP A 120 3.51 3.07 9.00
CA TRP A 120 3.79 4.28 8.24
C TRP A 120 2.78 4.45 7.13
N VAL A 121 2.30 5.68 6.96
CA VAL A 121 1.86 6.15 5.64
C VAL A 121 3.03 6.91 5.05
N HIS A 122 3.43 6.64 3.82
CA HIS A 122 4.62 7.24 3.23
C HIS A 122 4.52 7.44 1.72
N ILE A 123 5.41 8.28 1.18
CA ILE A 123 5.63 8.32 -0.27
C ILE A 123 6.15 6.95 -0.71
N THR A 124 5.59 6.45 -1.81
CA THR A 124 5.90 5.12 -2.34
C THR A 124 7.04 5.18 -3.36
N GLY A 125 7.92 4.19 -3.33
CA GLY A 125 9.05 4.01 -4.25
C GLY A 125 8.88 2.90 -5.28
N ALA A 126 8.03 1.90 -5.03
CA ALA A 126 7.55 0.85 -5.94
C ALA A 126 7.12 -0.38 -5.12
N PRO A 127 5.85 -0.49 -4.71
CA PRO A 127 5.37 -1.65 -3.97
C PRO A 127 5.26 -2.87 -4.88
N ILE A 128 5.43 -4.04 -4.28
CA ILE A 128 5.27 -5.33 -4.97
C ILE A 128 3.84 -5.84 -4.70
N CYS A 129 3.17 -6.37 -5.73
CA CYS A 129 1.77 -6.85 -5.66
C CYS A 129 0.73 -5.72 -5.52
N THR A 130 -0.52 -6.02 -5.90
CA THR A 130 -1.67 -5.10 -5.86
C THR A 130 -2.85 -5.62 -5.05
N PHE A 131 -2.55 -6.35 -3.97
CA PHE A 131 -3.51 -6.90 -3.00
C PHE A 131 -4.69 -5.96 -2.72
N ALA A 132 -4.40 -4.70 -2.37
CA ALA A 132 -5.40 -3.65 -2.37
C ALA A 132 -4.79 -2.29 -2.66
N TYR A 133 -5.45 -1.50 -3.51
CA TYR A 133 -5.06 -0.12 -3.78
C TYR A 133 -6.30 0.73 -4.06
N ALA A 134 -6.23 2.00 -3.70
CA ALA A 134 -7.25 2.97 -4.05
C ALA A 134 -6.75 3.89 -5.17
N LEU A 135 -7.69 4.33 -6.00
CA LEU A 135 -7.47 5.38 -6.99
C LEU A 135 -8.45 6.51 -6.73
N SER A 136 -7.95 7.74 -6.73
CA SER A 136 -8.81 8.91 -6.89
C SER A 136 -9.27 8.98 -8.34
N GLN A 137 -10.29 9.79 -8.62
CA GLN A 137 -10.77 9.99 -9.98
C GLN A 137 -9.63 10.44 -10.91
N GLN A 138 -8.85 11.45 -10.49
CA GLN A 138 -7.70 11.93 -11.26
C GLN A 138 -6.62 10.84 -11.42
N GLY A 139 -6.36 10.05 -10.37
CA GLY A 139 -5.43 8.93 -10.44
C GLY A 139 -5.88 7.86 -11.43
N ALA A 140 -7.19 7.56 -11.49
CA ALA A 140 -7.73 6.63 -12.47
C ALA A 140 -7.50 7.10 -13.92
N ARG A 141 -7.63 8.40 -14.19
CA ARG A 141 -7.30 8.98 -15.51
C ARG A 141 -5.81 8.85 -15.84
N LYS A 142 -4.93 9.12 -14.87
CA LYS A 142 -3.47 8.97 -15.05
C LYS A 142 -3.08 7.52 -15.33
N VAL A 143 -3.58 6.57 -14.54
CA VAL A 143 -3.29 5.14 -14.72
C VAL A 143 -3.83 4.65 -16.07
N LEU A 144 -5.03 5.05 -16.47
CA LEU A 144 -5.57 4.69 -17.78
C LEU A 144 -4.70 5.24 -18.92
N LEU A 145 -4.27 6.51 -18.84
CA LEU A 145 -3.40 7.10 -19.85
C LEU A 145 -2.05 6.39 -19.92
N ASP A 146 -1.37 6.22 -18.78
CA ASP A 146 -0.02 5.67 -18.74
C ASP A 146 0.00 4.18 -19.13
N LEU A 147 -0.84 3.36 -18.50
CA LEU A 147 -0.82 1.90 -18.68
C LEU A 147 -1.66 1.42 -19.89
N SER A 148 -2.51 2.24 -20.50
CA SER A 148 -3.25 1.78 -21.70
C SER A 148 -2.61 2.21 -23.01
N VAL A 149 -1.67 3.16 -22.98
CA VAL A 149 -1.08 3.76 -24.18
C VAL A 149 0.41 3.48 -24.32
N ASP A 150 1.17 3.58 -23.22
CA ASP A 150 2.64 3.75 -23.33
C ASP A 150 3.43 2.75 -22.45
N HIS A 151 3.03 2.55 -21.20
CA HIS A 151 3.89 1.96 -20.17
C HIS A 151 3.34 0.70 -19.49
N LEU A 152 2.49 -0.09 -20.15
CA LEU A 152 2.18 -1.46 -19.68
C LEU A 152 3.31 -2.42 -20.00
N THR A 153 4.42 -2.25 -19.28
CA THR A 153 5.60 -3.11 -19.40
C THR A 153 5.59 -4.16 -18.29
N GLY A 154 5.31 -5.41 -18.63
CA GLY A 154 5.27 -6.53 -17.69
C GLY A 154 3.92 -6.67 -16.97
N PRO A 155 3.91 -7.42 -15.84
CA PRO A 155 2.72 -7.55 -14.99
C PRO A 155 2.15 -6.20 -14.54
N PHE A 156 0.82 -6.16 -14.37
CA PHE A 156 0.09 -4.93 -14.08
C PHE A 156 0.58 -4.21 -12.81
N ASP A 157 0.87 -4.97 -11.75
CA ASP A 157 1.40 -4.44 -10.48
C ASP A 157 2.76 -3.75 -10.67
N ASN A 158 3.67 -4.37 -11.44
CA ASN A 158 4.96 -3.78 -11.78
C ASN A 158 4.82 -2.50 -12.62
N ALA A 159 3.91 -2.48 -13.60
CA ALA A 159 3.65 -1.30 -14.40
C ALA A 159 3.10 -0.14 -13.55
N LEU A 160 2.17 -0.46 -12.62
CA LEU A 160 1.58 0.51 -11.69
C LEU A 160 2.63 1.06 -10.71
N ALA A 161 3.47 0.20 -10.15
CA ALA A 161 4.62 0.60 -9.33
C ALA A 161 5.59 1.49 -10.12
N GLY A 162 5.82 1.14 -11.40
CA GLY A 162 6.64 1.91 -12.33
C GLY A 162 6.15 3.35 -12.53
N LEU A 163 4.84 3.54 -12.73
CA LEU A 163 4.23 4.89 -12.84
C LEU A 163 4.61 5.77 -11.64
N CYS A 164 4.44 5.24 -10.44
CA CYS A 164 4.73 5.97 -9.20
C CYS A 164 6.24 6.19 -9.00
N ARG A 165 7.08 5.20 -9.34
CA ARG A 165 8.55 5.34 -9.25
C ARG A 165 9.06 6.46 -10.15
N ARG A 166 8.54 6.59 -11.38
CA ARG A 166 8.92 7.67 -12.33
C ARG A 166 8.49 9.06 -11.84
N ALA A 167 7.31 9.15 -11.20
CA ALA A 167 6.85 10.40 -10.60
C ALA A 167 7.72 10.86 -9.43
N VAL A 168 8.21 9.92 -8.64
CA VAL A 168 9.01 10.23 -7.45
C VAL A 168 10.49 10.47 -7.79
N SER A 169 11.06 9.74 -8.74
CA SER A 169 12.49 9.83 -9.10
C SER A 169 12.90 11.17 -9.70
N THR A 170 11.94 11.91 -10.26
CA THR A 170 12.15 13.18 -10.97
C THR A 170 11.65 14.39 -10.17
N TRP A 171 11.17 14.17 -8.94
CA TRP A 171 10.61 15.22 -8.10
C TRP A 171 11.62 16.35 -7.84
N GLY A 172 11.17 17.59 -8.04
CA GLY A 172 12.00 18.79 -7.86
C GLY A 172 12.91 19.15 -9.04
N ILE A 173 13.03 18.31 -10.07
CA ILE A 173 13.76 18.63 -11.29
C ILE A 173 12.90 19.58 -12.14
N LYS A 174 13.32 20.85 -12.22
CA LYS A 174 12.59 21.90 -12.97
C LYS A 174 12.81 21.83 -14.49
N ASP A 175 13.98 21.35 -14.90
CA ASP A 175 14.33 21.22 -16.31
C ASP A 175 13.68 19.96 -16.90
N ALA A 176 12.65 20.15 -17.73
CA ALA A 176 11.90 19.06 -18.33
C ALA A 176 12.78 18.11 -19.17
N THR A 177 13.85 18.63 -19.78
CA THR A 177 14.76 17.79 -20.58
C THR A 177 15.59 16.84 -19.71
N LYS A 178 15.86 17.23 -18.46
CA LYS A 178 16.56 16.40 -17.47
C LYS A 178 15.61 15.52 -16.66
N ALA A 179 14.38 15.98 -16.43
CA ALA A 179 13.38 15.21 -15.72
C ALA A 179 12.95 13.98 -16.51
N GLY A 180 12.90 14.06 -17.85
CA GLY A 180 12.45 12.93 -18.67
C GLY A 180 10.97 12.61 -18.41
N ASP A 181 10.62 11.33 -18.37
CA ASP A 181 9.28 10.90 -17.99
C ASP A 181 9.06 11.02 -16.48
N ARG A 182 8.05 11.81 -16.12
CA ARG A 182 7.65 12.13 -14.74
C ARG A 182 6.47 11.31 -14.24
N GLY A 183 6.09 10.23 -14.94
CA GLY A 183 4.96 9.39 -14.54
C GLY A 183 3.68 10.20 -14.30
N LEU A 184 3.39 11.15 -15.20
CA LEU A 184 2.25 12.07 -15.12
C LEU A 184 2.15 12.85 -13.79
N ASP A 185 3.30 13.07 -13.12
CA ASP A 185 3.39 13.65 -11.78
C ASP A 185 2.41 12.96 -10.80
N ALA A 186 2.30 11.63 -10.89
CA ALA A 186 1.41 10.85 -10.03
C ALA A 186 1.84 10.96 -8.56
N LYS A 187 0.91 11.37 -7.71
CA LYS A 187 1.09 11.49 -6.26
C LYS A 187 0.64 10.19 -5.61
N CYS A 188 1.60 9.29 -5.46
CA CYS A 188 1.34 7.97 -4.90
C CYS A 188 1.83 7.87 -3.45
N ILE A 189 1.04 7.19 -2.61
CA ILE A 189 1.39 6.89 -1.22
C ILE A 189 1.14 5.41 -0.93
N SER A 190 1.79 4.90 0.12
CA SER A 190 1.71 3.51 0.54
C SER A 190 1.61 3.40 2.07
N VAL A 191 1.15 2.25 2.55
CA VAL A 191 0.98 1.96 3.97
C VAL A 191 1.78 0.70 4.34
N THR A 192 2.78 0.84 5.20
CA THR A 192 3.66 -0.26 5.63
C THR A 192 3.65 -0.41 7.16
N PRO A 193 3.44 -1.61 7.73
CA PRO A 193 2.90 -2.79 7.06
C PRO A 193 1.53 -2.48 6.43
N PRO A 194 1.07 -3.25 5.45
CA PRO A 194 -0.23 -3.06 4.80
C PRO A 194 -1.42 -3.36 5.73
N VAL A 195 -2.60 -2.85 5.38
CA VAL A 195 -3.88 -3.13 6.09
C VAL A 195 -4.74 -4.20 5.40
N PHE A 196 -4.40 -4.55 4.15
CA PHE A 196 -4.91 -5.71 3.44
C PHE A 196 -3.78 -6.64 3.06
N PHE A 197 -4.02 -7.94 3.15
CA PHE A 197 -3.03 -8.94 2.73
C PHE A 197 -3.72 -10.20 2.18
N HIS A 198 -2.99 -10.95 1.37
CA HIS A 198 -3.43 -12.24 0.86
C HIS A 198 -3.74 -13.23 1.99
N HIS A 199 -4.95 -13.80 1.95
CA HIS A 199 -5.39 -14.81 2.90
C HIS A 199 -5.04 -16.22 2.43
N LYS A 200 -4.19 -16.90 3.19
CA LYS A 200 -3.85 -18.30 2.97
C LYS A 200 -4.87 -19.19 3.66
N ALA A 201 -5.82 -19.71 2.90
CA ALA A 201 -6.93 -20.50 3.43
C ALA A 201 -6.47 -21.80 4.12
N ARG A 202 -7.34 -22.39 4.95
CA ARG A 202 -7.17 -23.76 5.44
C ARG A 202 -7.18 -24.72 4.23
N GLY A 203 -6.27 -25.70 4.21
CA GLY A 203 -6.18 -26.67 3.13
C GLY A 203 -4.75 -26.91 2.68
N TYR A 204 -4.57 -27.39 1.44
CA TYR A 204 -3.23 -27.65 0.91
C TYR A 204 -2.45 -26.35 0.71
N VAL A 205 -1.20 -26.35 1.17
CA VAL A 205 -0.31 -25.18 1.09
C VAL A 205 0.05 -24.85 -0.37
N ASN A 206 0.09 -25.84 -1.26
CA ASN A 206 0.31 -25.60 -2.69
C ASN A 206 -0.84 -24.84 -3.37
N GLY A 207 -2.00 -24.69 -2.72
CA GLY A 207 -3.09 -23.84 -3.18
C GLY A 207 -2.88 -22.34 -2.89
N ASP A 208 -1.81 -21.95 -2.19
CA ASP A 208 -1.53 -20.54 -1.88
C ASP A 208 -1.07 -19.73 -3.11
N SER A 209 -0.45 -20.38 -4.10
CA SER A 209 0.14 -19.70 -5.25
C SER A 209 0.41 -20.66 -6.41
N ASP A 210 -0.04 -20.29 -7.60
CA ASP A 210 0.20 -21.05 -8.83
C ASP A 210 1.64 -20.90 -9.38
N ILE A 211 2.45 -20.02 -8.79
CA ILE A 211 3.81 -19.72 -9.26
C ILE A 211 4.91 -20.12 -8.26
N GLN A 212 4.54 -20.47 -7.01
CA GLN A 212 5.51 -20.96 -6.03
C GLN A 212 5.53 -22.49 -5.99
N THR A 213 6.73 -23.07 -6.09
CA THR A 213 6.91 -24.51 -5.88
C THR A 213 6.96 -24.80 -4.38
N VAL A 214 5.86 -25.28 -3.81
CA VAL A 214 5.81 -25.76 -2.43
C VAL A 214 5.84 -27.29 -2.43
N GLN A 215 6.35 -27.90 -1.36
CA GLN A 215 6.27 -29.35 -1.18
C GLN A 215 4.82 -29.84 -1.21
N ASP A 216 4.54 -30.81 -2.08
CA ASP A 216 3.23 -31.43 -2.19
C ASP A 216 2.80 -32.11 -0.89
N GLY A 217 1.51 -31.99 -0.57
CA GLY A 217 0.86 -32.71 0.53
C GLY A 217 0.90 -32.01 1.91
N GLN A 218 1.57 -30.86 2.05
CA GLN A 218 1.46 -30.08 3.28
C GLN A 218 0.05 -29.49 3.43
N ILE A 219 -0.57 -29.70 4.59
CA ILE A 219 -1.90 -29.21 4.93
C ILE A 219 -1.80 -28.17 6.03
N ARG A 220 -2.45 -27.02 5.82
CA ARG A 220 -2.67 -25.97 6.81
C ARG A 220 -4.00 -26.19 7.51
N GLU A 221 -3.95 -26.37 8.83
CA GLU A 221 -5.15 -26.61 9.65
C GLU A 221 -5.98 -25.35 9.94
N LYS A 222 -5.35 -24.17 10.00
CA LYS A 222 -6.02 -22.88 10.23
C LYS A 222 -5.56 -21.88 9.18
N GLY A 223 -6.52 -21.22 8.53
CA GLY A 223 -6.22 -20.15 7.58
C GLY A 223 -5.44 -19.03 8.27
N LYS A 224 -4.54 -18.36 7.53
CA LYS A 224 -3.74 -17.27 8.08
C LYS A 224 -3.60 -16.12 7.11
N THR A 225 -3.55 -14.92 7.65
CA THR A 225 -3.28 -13.69 6.90
C THR A 225 -2.06 -13.02 7.51
N GLU A 226 -1.01 -12.89 6.72
CA GLU A 226 0.23 -12.24 7.13
C GLU A 226 0.00 -10.74 7.40
N ASN A 227 0.75 -10.18 8.35
CA ASN A 227 0.62 -8.80 8.81
C ASN A 227 -0.74 -8.33 9.36
N ILE A 228 -1.71 -9.24 9.50
CA ILE A 228 -3.03 -8.94 10.08
C ILE A 228 -3.15 -9.63 11.44
N VAL A 229 -3.47 -8.88 12.51
CA VAL A 229 -3.52 -9.47 13.86
C VAL A 229 -4.87 -10.16 14.10
N TRP A 230 -5.99 -9.45 13.94
CA TRP A 230 -7.34 -10.03 14.06
C TRP A 230 -7.99 -10.19 12.69
N SER A 231 -7.62 -11.25 11.97
CA SER A 231 -8.17 -11.58 10.64
C SER A 231 -9.70 -11.56 10.64
N ALA A 232 -10.30 -10.78 9.74
CA ALA A 232 -11.74 -10.69 9.58
C ALA A 232 -12.32 -12.03 9.07
N ARG A 233 -11.63 -12.70 8.14
CA ARG A 233 -12.02 -14.04 7.68
C ARG A 233 -12.04 -15.06 8.82
N ASN A 234 -11.01 -15.09 9.66
CA ASN A 234 -10.95 -16.02 10.80
C ASN A 234 -11.91 -15.65 11.93
N ASN A 235 -12.28 -14.38 12.06
CA ASN A 235 -13.17 -13.90 13.12
C ASN A 235 -14.63 -13.68 12.69
N ILE A 236 -15.01 -13.97 11.45
CA ILE A 236 -16.37 -13.66 10.94
C ILE A 236 -17.48 -14.25 11.83
N LYS A 237 -17.28 -15.48 12.31
CA LYS A 237 -18.21 -16.12 13.25
C LYS A 237 -18.27 -15.36 14.58
N ASN A 238 -17.13 -14.97 15.13
CA ASN A 238 -17.08 -14.25 16.40
C ASN A 238 -17.75 -12.89 16.27
N VAL A 239 -17.57 -12.21 15.13
CA VAL A 239 -18.21 -10.91 14.84
C VAL A 239 -19.73 -11.06 14.81
N ILE A 240 -20.24 -12.05 14.08
CA ILE A 240 -21.69 -12.31 13.96
C ILE A 240 -22.30 -12.70 15.31
N MET A 241 -21.58 -13.50 16.10
CA MET A 241 -22.08 -14.04 17.37
C MET A 241 -21.83 -13.11 18.57
N GLY A 242 -21.15 -11.97 18.37
CA GLY A 242 -20.75 -11.08 19.47
C GLY A 242 -19.76 -11.72 20.45
N ALA A 243 -18.96 -12.70 20.00
CA ALA A 243 -17.94 -13.34 20.80
C ALA A 243 -16.62 -12.53 20.77
N PRO A 244 -15.68 -12.76 21.71
CA PRO A 244 -14.35 -12.15 21.66
C PRO A 244 -13.61 -12.46 20.35
N MET A 245 -12.86 -11.49 19.84
CA MET A 245 -12.01 -11.68 18.66
C MET A 245 -10.73 -12.42 19.05
N GLU A 246 -10.29 -13.33 18.19
CA GLU A 246 -9.05 -14.09 18.36
C GLU A 246 -7.94 -13.49 17.50
N SER A 247 -6.78 -13.27 18.14
CA SER A 247 -5.54 -12.95 17.44
C SER A 247 -5.04 -14.18 16.69
N GLN A 248 -4.36 -13.96 15.55
CA GLN A 248 -3.64 -15.01 14.84
C GLN A 248 -2.28 -15.36 15.47
N TYR A 249 -1.82 -14.56 16.43
CA TYR A 249 -0.49 -14.64 17.04
C TYR A 249 -0.51 -14.96 18.55
N GLU A 250 -1.69 -15.30 19.09
CA GLU A 250 -1.90 -15.75 20.49
C GLU A 250 -2.22 -17.25 20.56
#